data_AF-A0A0Q9F1D4-F1
#
_entry.id   AF-A0A0Q9F1D4-F1
#
_cell.length_a   1.000
_cell.length_b   1.000
_cell.length_c   1.000
_cell.angle_alpha   90.00
_cell.angle_beta   90.00
_cell.angle_gamma   90.00
#
_symmetry.space_group_name_H-M   'P 1'
#
loop_
_entity.id
_entity.type
_entity.pdbx_description
1 polymer ?
#
loop_
_entity_poly.entity_id
_entity_poly.type
_entity_poly.pdbx_seq_one_letter_code
_entity_poly.pdbx_strand_id
1 'polypeptide(L)'
;MPPRTHELAFAPGRHACSLQAAARRVFAVLGIARYRLIEKTGPGQAFDRYWEGRRDGAVCRVRGSDWDPQGPQTRIHVELSDAAAAATWLQVLHRFGEAQGWGAAEIADA
;
A
#
# COMPACT_ATOMS: atom_id res chain seq x y z
N MET A 1 15.20 8.31 16.26
CA MET A 1 14.13 7.29 16.36
C MET A 1 13.80 6.89 14.93
N PRO A 2 13.84 5.60 14.56
CA PRO A 2 13.43 5.20 13.21
C PRO A 2 11.97 5.62 13.00
N PRO A 3 11.58 6.00 11.77
CA PRO A 3 10.20 6.36 11.48
C PRO A 3 9.31 5.15 11.77
N ARG A 4 8.18 5.38 12.45
CA ARG A 4 7.18 4.32 12.64
C ARG A 4 6.57 4.00 11.30
N THR A 5 6.63 2.72 10.94
CA THR A 5 6.03 2.17 9.74
C THR A 5 4.81 1.36 10.14
N HIS A 6 3.72 1.53 9.40
CA HIS A 6 2.52 0.70 9.51
C HIS A 6 2.33 -0.04 8.19
N GLU A 7 2.21 -1.36 8.23
CA GLU A 7 1.93 -2.14 7.03
C GLU A 7 0.55 -2.80 7.12
N LEU A 8 -0.21 -2.70 6.02
CA LEU A 8 -1.51 -3.32 5.85
C LEU A 8 -1.48 -4.20 4.60
N ALA A 9 -1.85 -5.47 4.74
CA ALA A 9 -2.03 -6.39 3.63
C ALA A 9 -3.52 -6.52 3.27
N PHE A 10 -3.85 -6.23 2.01
CA PHE A 10 -5.14 -6.51 1.42
C PHE A 10 -5.14 -7.83 0.67
N ALA A 11 -6.22 -8.60 0.81
CA ALA A 11 -6.51 -9.81 0.05
C ALA A 11 -7.77 -9.56 -0.81
N PRO A 12 -7.63 -9.22 -2.10
CA PRO A 12 -8.76 -8.95 -3.00
C PRO A 12 -9.67 -10.16 -3.23
N GLY A 13 -9.16 -11.38 -3.05
CA GLY A 13 -9.92 -12.63 -3.19
C GLY A 13 -10.58 -12.74 -4.57
N ARG A 14 -11.89 -13.00 -4.60
CA ARG A 14 -12.71 -13.07 -5.83
C ARG A 14 -12.79 -11.75 -6.62
N HIS A 15 -12.34 -10.65 -6.03
CA HIS A 15 -12.26 -9.33 -6.65
C HIS A 15 -10.82 -8.98 -7.04
N ALA A 16 -10.04 -9.98 -7.47
CA ALA A 16 -8.68 -9.81 -7.95
C ALA A 16 -8.61 -8.66 -8.96
N CYS A 17 -7.80 -7.66 -8.64
CA CYS A 17 -7.50 -6.55 -9.52
C CYS A 17 -5.99 -6.52 -9.78
N SER A 18 -5.61 -5.84 -10.86
CA SER A 18 -4.20 -5.66 -11.17
C SER A 18 -3.53 -4.82 -10.09
N LEU A 19 -2.23 -5.02 -9.89
CA LEU A 19 -1.45 -4.21 -8.94
C LEU A 19 -1.57 -2.71 -9.24
N GLN A 20 -1.58 -2.34 -10.53
CA GLN A 20 -1.78 -0.95 -10.94
C GLN A 20 -3.17 -0.43 -10.56
N ALA A 21 -4.23 -1.22 -10.76
CA ALA A 21 -5.59 -0.82 -10.38
C ALA A 21 -5.74 -0.68 -8.85
N ALA A 22 -5.16 -1.62 -8.10
CA ALA A 22 -5.10 -1.56 -6.65
C ALA A 22 -4.41 -0.30 -6.14
N ALA A 23 -3.20 -0.03 -6.62
CA ALA A 23 -2.42 1.16 -6.25
C ALA A 23 -3.20 2.45 -6.55
N ARG A 24 -3.82 2.56 -7.72
CA ARG A 24 -4.66 3.72 -8.07
C ARG A 24 -5.81 3.92 -7.09
N ARG A 25 -6.50 2.86 -6.66
CA ARG A 25 -7.61 2.95 -5.71
C ARG A 25 -7.12 3.35 -4.31
N VAL A 26 -6.00 2.79 -3.86
CA VAL A 26 -5.36 3.14 -2.59
C VAL A 26 -4.97 4.62 -2.57
N PHE A 27 -4.28 5.12 -3.60
CA PHE A 27 -3.91 6.53 -3.65
C PHE A 27 -5.14 7.45 -3.76
N ALA A 28 -6.16 7.06 -4.52
CA ALA A 28 -7.39 7.83 -4.64
C ALA A 28 -8.11 7.99 -3.30
N VAL A 29 -8.25 6.91 -2.52
CA VAL A 29 -8.94 6.97 -1.22
C VAL A 29 -8.14 7.77 -0.18
N LEU A 30 -6.81 7.78 -0.29
CA LEU A 30 -5.93 8.61 0.55
C LEU A 30 -5.82 10.07 0.06
N GLY A 31 -6.45 10.41 -1.07
CA GLY A 31 -6.36 11.75 -1.67
C GLY A 31 -4.96 12.08 -2.20
N ILE A 32 -4.16 11.07 -2.55
CA ILE A 32 -2.82 11.24 -3.10
C ILE A 32 -2.91 11.38 -4.62
N ALA A 33 -2.81 12.63 -5.11
CA ALA A 33 -2.93 12.93 -6.54
C ALA A 33 -1.65 12.60 -7.35
N ARG A 34 -0.48 12.60 -6.69
CA ARG A 34 0.81 12.37 -7.33
C ARG A 34 1.49 11.15 -6.72
N TYR A 35 1.71 10.15 -7.55
CA TYR A 35 2.43 8.94 -7.22
C TYR A 35 3.29 8.52 -8.41
N ARG A 36 4.34 7.74 -8.16
CA ARG A 36 5.25 7.25 -9.20
C ARG A 36 5.66 5.81 -8.93
N LEU A 37 6.01 5.10 -9.99
CA LEU A 37 6.65 3.81 -9.88
C LEU A 37 8.09 4.03 -9.40
N ILE A 38 8.49 3.26 -8.41
CA ILE A 38 9.86 3.17 -7.90
C ILE A 38 10.36 1.76 -8.19
N GLU A 39 11.47 1.70 -8.91
CA GLU A 39 12.25 0.49 -9.12
C GLU A 39 13.60 0.71 -8.45
N LYS A 40 13.90 -0.08 -7.43
CA LYS A 40 15.19 -0.04 -6.74
C LYS A 40 15.73 -1.45 -6.64
N THR A 41 17.03 -1.58 -6.84
CA THR A 41 17.76 -2.83 -6.68
C THR A 41 18.86 -2.60 -5.66
N GLY A 42 18.89 -3.38 -4.58
CA GLY A 42 19.97 -3.32 -3.61
C GLY A 42 19.69 -4.06 -2.29
N PRO A 43 20.74 -4.46 -1.55
CA PRO A 43 20.60 -5.16 -0.28
C PRO A 43 20.00 -4.26 0.81
N GLY A 44 19.10 -4.82 1.62
CA GLY A 44 18.51 -4.15 2.79
C GLY A 44 17.25 -3.31 2.55
N GLN A 45 16.59 -3.46 1.39
CA GLN A 45 15.31 -2.79 1.14
C GLN A 45 14.13 -3.74 1.34
N ALA A 46 13.03 -3.20 1.88
CA ALA A 46 11.80 -3.95 2.04
C ALA A 46 11.28 -4.44 0.67
N PHE A 47 11.36 -3.59 -0.37
CA PHE A 47 10.77 -3.85 -1.69
C PHE A 47 11.66 -3.40 -2.85
N ASP A 48 11.75 -4.23 -3.90
CA ASP A 48 12.47 -3.91 -5.13
C ASP A 48 11.64 -3.05 -6.11
N ARG A 49 10.31 -3.22 -6.10
CA ARG A 49 9.39 -2.51 -7.02
C ARG A 49 8.08 -2.16 -6.33
N TYR A 50 7.73 -0.88 -6.29
CA TYR A 50 6.53 -0.37 -5.62
C TYR A 50 6.08 0.97 -6.18
N TRP A 51 4.81 1.30 -5.99
CA TRP A 51 4.32 2.65 -6.22
C TRP A 51 4.48 3.48 -4.94
N GLU A 52 5.00 4.70 -5.05
CA GLU A 52 5.12 5.62 -3.92
C GLU A 52 4.32 6.90 -4.19
N GLY A 53 3.54 7.31 -3.19
CA GLY A 53 2.81 8.56 -3.16
C GLY A 53 3.01 9.27 -1.82
N ARG A 54 2.93 10.61 -1.81
CA ARG A 54 3.17 11.42 -0.61
C ARG A 54 2.11 12.48 -0.44
N ARG A 55 1.70 12.71 0.80
CA ARG A 55 0.76 13.78 1.18
C ARG A 55 0.86 14.06 2.68
N ASP A 56 0.74 15.32 3.07
CA ASP A 56 0.69 15.75 4.49
C ASP A 56 1.86 15.23 5.33
N GLY A 57 3.06 15.18 4.74
CA GLY A 57 4.27 14.64 5.37
C GLY A 57 4.38 13.12 5.35
N ALA A 58 3.28 12.39 5.21
CA ALA A 58 3.26 10.93 5.15
C ALA A 58 3.64 10.37 3.76
N VAL A 59 4.23 9.18 3.80
CA VAL A 59 4.56 8.37 2.62
C VAL A 59 3.67 7.14 2.59
N CYS A 60 3.06 6.87 1.43
CA CYS A 60 2.32 5.64 1.16
C CYS A 60 3.04 4.87 0.05
N ARG A 61 3.37 3.61 0.30
CA ARG A 61 3.93 2.69 -0.68
C ARG A 61 2.98 1.53 -0.91
N VAL A 62 2.80 1.15 -2.17
CA VAL A 62 1.93 0.03 -2.56
C VAL A 62 2.72 -0.95 -3.41
N ARG A 63 2.67 -2.23 -3.04
CA ARG A 63 3.27 -3.34 -3.79
C ARG A 63 2.34 -4.54 -3.88
N GLY A 64 2.64 -5.43 -4.81
CA GLY A 64 2.06 -6.77 -4.86
C GLY A 64 2.93 -7.77 -4.11
N SER A 65 2.36 -8.91 -3.72
CA SER A 65 3.15 -10.07 -3.29
C SER A 65 3.93 -10.69 -4.45
N ASP A 66 3.39 -10.59 -5.67
CA ASP A 66 4.06 -10.97 -6.92
C ASP A 66 4.20 -9.73 -7.80
N TRP A 67 5.39 -9.50 -8.39
CA TRP A 67 5.58 -8.37 -9.29
C TRP A 67 5.04 -8.69 -10.70
N ASP A 68 3.75 -8.39 -10.88
CA ASP A 68 3.10 -8.21 -12.17
C ASP A 68 2.15 -7.00 -12.10
N PRO A 69 2.49 -5.86 -12.74
CA PRO A 69 1.66 -4.65 -12.71
C PRO A 69 0.25 -4.85 -13.29
N GLN A 70 0.10 -5.74 -14.27
CA GLN A 70 -1.16 -6.01 -14.97
C GLN A 70 -1.84 -7.28 -14.47
N GLY A 71 -1.07 -8.21 -13.89
CA GLY A 71 -1.57 -9.47 -13.36
C GLY A 71 -2.41 -9.33 -12.09
N PRO A 72 -3.35 -10.27 -11.87
CA PRO A 72 -4.16 -10.30 -10.67
C PRO A 72 -3.29 -10.51 -9.42
N GLN A 73 -3.56 -9.72 -8.38
CA GLN A 73 -2.83 -9.82 -7.13
C GLN A 73 -3.59 -10.66 -6.10
N THR A 74 -2.89 -11.61 -5.49
CA THR A 74 -3.38 -12.40 -4.36
C THR A 74 -3.30 -11.59 -3.07
N ARG A 75 -2.23 -10.81 -2.90
CA ARG A 75 -2.09 -9.80 -1.84
C ARG A 75 -1.51 -8.49 -2.36
N ILE A 76 -1.99 -7.40 -1.78
CA ILE A 76 -1.43 -6.06 -1.98
C ILE A 76 -0.98 -5.56 -0.62
N HIS A 77 0.26 -5.12 -0.52
CA HIS A 77 0.80 -4.56 0.71
C HIS A 77 0.83 -3.04 0.58
N VAL A 78 0.35 -2.36 1.62
CA VAL A 78 0.35 -0.92 1.74
C VAL A 78 1.16 -0.55 2.97
N GLU A 79 2.30 0.09 2.74
CA GLU A 79 3.18 0.61 3.78
C GLU A 79 2.94 2.11 3.94
N LEU A 80 2.73 2.53 5.18
CA LEU A 80 2.56 3.92 5.58
C LEU A 80 3.71 4.30 6.52
N SER A 81 4.48 5.33 6.15
CA SER A 81 5.58 5.83 6.96
C SER A 81 5.52 7.36 7.12
N ASP A 82 6.27 7.87 8.09
CA ASP A 82 6.61 9.30 8.24
C ASP A 82 5.45 10.29 8.49
N ALA A 83 4.46 10.05 9.36
CA ALA A 83 3.71 11.14 10.04
C ALA A 83 2.64 10.68 11.05
N ALA A 84 2.17 11.64 11.87
CA ALA A 84 0.91 11.59 12.63
C ALA A 84 -0.33 11.21 11.79
N ALA A 85 -0.29 11.45 10.47
CA ALA A 85 -1.38 11.11 9.56
C ALA A 85 -1.48 9.61 9.23
N ALA A 86 -0.43 8.81 9.47
CA ALA A 86 -0.40 7.39 9.14
C ALA A 86 -1.51 6.59 9.84
N ALA A 87 -1.80 6.89 11.11
CA ALA A 87 -2.88 6.25 11.86
C ALA A 87 -4.26 6.56 11.26
N THR A 88 -4.50 7.80 10.86
CA THR A 88 -5.75 8.20 10.18
C THR A 88 -5.89 7.50 8.84
N TRP A 89 -4.81 7.43 8.05
CA TRP A 89 -4.81 6.75 6.77
C TRP A 89 -5.06 5.25 6.91
N LEU A 90 -4.51 4.61 7.94
CA LEU A 90 -4.78 3.21 8.23
C LEU A 90 -6.28 2.96 8.47
N GLN A 91 -6.96 3.83 9.24
CA GLN A 91 -8.41 3.74 9.45
C GLN A 91 -9.22 3.99 8.16
N VAL A 92 -8.74 4.85 7.26
CA VAL A 92 -9.36 5.05 5.95
C VAL A 92 -9.20 3.80 5.09
N LEU A 93 -8.03 3.18 5.11
CA LEU A 93 -7.72 1.97 4.35
C LEU A 93 -8.50 0.76 4.83
N HIS A 94 -8.69 0.58 6.14
CA HIS A 94 -9.56 -0.47 6.69
C HIS A 94 -10.99 -0.35 6.15
N ARG A 95 -11.60 0.82 6.30
CA ARG A 95 -12.96 1.10 5.79
C ARG A 95 -13.06 0.90 4.28
N PHE A 96 -12.01 1.26 3.55
CA PHE A 96 -11.93 1.04 2.11
C PHE A 96 -11.88 -0.46 1.77
N GLY A 97 -11.03 -1.24 2.44
CA GLY A 97 -10.94 -2.68 2.23
C GLY A 97 -12.27 -3.38 2.48
N GLU A 98 -12.93 -3.05 3.59
CA GLU A 98 -14.27 -3.54 3.91
C GLU A 98 -15.30 -3.20 2.82
N ALA A 99 -15.33 -1.94 2.37
CA ALA A 99 -16.25 -1.50 1.31
C ALA A 99 -15.99 -2.18 -0.05
N GLN A 100 -14.76 -2.61 -0.32
CA GLN A 100 -14.41 -3.39 -1.51
C GLN A 100 -14.63 -4.90 -1.34
N GLY A 101 -14.97 -5.36 -0.13
CA GLY A 101 -15.00 -6.78 0.20
C GLY A 101 -13.62 -7.44 0.18
N TRP A 102 -12.56 -6.66 0.40
CA TRP A 102 -11.19 -7.15 0.50
C TRP A 102 -10.90 -7.52 1.95
N GLY A 103 -10.26 -8.67 2.17
CA GLY A 103 -9.69 -8.97 3.49
C GLY A 103 -8.57 -7.98 3.79
N ALA A 104 -8.49 -7.47 5.01
CA ALA A 104 -7.43 -6.55 5.45
C ALA A 104 -6.79 -7.10 6.73
N ALA A 105 -5.46 -7.18 6.75
CA ALA A 105 -4.68 -7.62 7.90
C ALA A 105 -3.50 -6.69 8.13
N GLU A 106 -3.41 -6.10 9.32
CA GLU A 106 -2.23 -5.34 9.72
C GLU A 106 -1.06 -6.31 9.92
N ILE A 107 0.09 -5.95 9.37
CA ILE A 107 1.35 -6.67 9.57
C ILE A 107 2.08 -5.94 10.69
N ALA A 108 2.10 -6.56 11.87
CA ALA A 108 2.97 -6.08 12.93
C ALA A 108 4.43 -6.35 12.54
N ASP A 109 5.27 -5.32 12.60
CA ASP A 109 6.72 -5.48 12.59
C ASP A 109 7.11 -6.53 13.65
N ALA A 110 7.80 -7.58 13.23
CA ALA A 110 8.36 -8.61 14.10
C ALA A 110 9.71 -8.15 14.69
#